data_AF-A0AA92TKH5-F1
#
_entry.id   AF-A0AA92TKH5-F1
#
_cell.length_a   1.000
_cell.length_b   1.000
_cell.length_c   1.000
_cell.angle_alpha   90.00
_cell.angle_beta   90.00
_cell.angle_gamma   90.00
#
_symmetry.space_group_name_H-M   'P 1'
#
loop_
_entity.id
_entity.type
_entity.pdbx_description
1 polymer ?
#
loop_
_entity_poly.entity_id
_entity_poly.type
_entity_poly.pdbx_seq_one_letter_code
_entity_poly.pdbx_strand_id
1 'polypeptide(L)'
;KAKNNQTEQQIEGGPRTKHGGADDADNSGALSYVRIEFAGYPFQKDKEINGLTLGSVGSGTEIDHVQVSYSNDDSFEWFGGTVNCKYLVAYKGWDDDFDTDNGFSGKVQYGLSLRDSKIADTSQSNGFESDNCADGATVAPRTKATFSNITFVGPKVLDSKFQNTTDYITAGAYNPNNGSALGKFQSAMQIRRSSNLNCINSVALGWPIGLIVDGEKGETVKNAKEGKFKLQNVYFAGMDAVGTDANKKYEDYLYDAANKKDLDKNQKSYSNTFFFSEQSNKYFDSWTSLVGADGYTPIAGSPLLGAASFAGWTGFDTVTYIGAFDGSNNWMSDWTNFDPQNAKY
;
A
#
# COMPACT_ATOMS: atom_id res chain seq x y z
N LYS A 1 11.28 -19.83 -10.79
CA LYS A 1 10.66 -18.49 -10.68
C LYS A 1 9.24 -18.55 -11.23
N ALA A 2 8.34 -17.79 -10.60
CA ALA A 2 6.95 -17.67 -11.00
C ALA A 2 6.75 -16.76 -12.21
N LYS A 3 5.51 -16.68 -12.69
CA LYS A 3 5.16 -15.84 -13.84
C LYS A 3 5.10 -14.37 -13.48
N ASN A 4 5.38 -13.53 -14.46
CA ASN A 4 4.97 -12.13 -14.52
C ASN A 4 4.35 -11.89 -15.91
N ASN A 5 3.76 -10.71 -16.13
CA ASN A 5 3.12 -10.38 -17.40
C ASN A 5 4.03 -9.66 -18.42
N GLN A 6 5.33 -9.60 -18.13
CA GLN A 6 6.37 -8.98 -18.97
C GLN A 6 7.40 -10.00 -19.48
N THR A 7 7.14 -11.30 -19.31
CA THR A 7 8.04 -12.43 -19.61
C THR A 7 9.26 -12.50 -18.71
N GLU A 8 10.39 -11.91 -19.12
CA GLU A 8 11.62 -11.81 -18.35
C GLU A 8 12.10 -10.35 -18.30
N GLN A 9 12.36 -9.85 -17.10
CA GLN A 9 12.80 -8.47 -16.87
C GLN A 9 14.02 -8.43 -15.95
N GLN A 10 14.81 -7.37 -16.06
CA GLN A 10 15.85 -7.07 -15.07
C GLN A 10 15.19 -6.43 -13.86
N ILE A 11 15.62 -6.80 -12.65
CA ILE A 11 15.20 -6.14 -11.42
C ILE A 11 15.58 -4.65 -11.49
N GLU A 12 14.64 -3.80 -11.06
CA GLU A 12 14.82 -2.36 -10.99
C GLU A 12 15.94 -1.94 -10.02
N GLY A 13 16.45 -0.71 -10.18
CA GLY A 13 17.48 -0.17 -9.30
C GLY A 13 18.92 -0.62 -9.63
N GLY A 14 19.13 -1.30 -10.75
CA GLY A 14 20.46 -1.65 -11.25
C GLY A 14 21.05 -3.04 -10.94
N PRO A 15 20.44 -3.95 -10.13
CA PRO A 15 20.88 -5.34 -10.07
C PRO A 15 20.88 -5.99 -11.45
N ARG A 16 21.91 -6.77 -11.78
CA ARG A 16 21.98 -7.51 -13.07
C ARG A 16 21.08 -8.75 -13.10
N THR A 17 20.40 -9.05 -12.00
CA THR A 17 19.52 -10.21 -11.84
C THR A 17 18.25 -9.99 -12.65
N LYS A 18 17.84 -11.04 -13.37
CA LYS A 18 16.56 -11.06 -14.06
C LYS A 18 15.52 -11.88 -13.31
N HIS A 19 14.25 -11.56 -13.46
CA HIS A 19 13.11 -12.29 -12.93
C HIS A 19 12.09 -12.58 -14.03
N GLY A 20 11.19 -13.52 -13.74
CA GLY A 20 10.31 -14.14 -14.74
C GLY A 20 10.57 -15.64 -14.88
N GLY A 21 9.52 -16.39 -15.11
CA GLY A 21 9.53 -17.84 -15.17
C GLY A 21 8.14 -18.40 -15.44
N ALA A 22 7.97 -19.71 -15.25
CA ALA A 22 6.75 -20.40 -15.62
C ALA A 22 6.10 -21.18 -14.45
N ASP A 23 6.76 -21.23 -13.29
CA ASP A 23 6.34 -22.05 -12.16
C ASP A 23 5.86 -21.20 -10.99
N ASP A 24 4.54 -21.05 -10.87
CA ASP A 24 3.91 -20.29 -9.79
C ASP A 24 4.06 -20.98 -8.41
N ALA A 25 4.54 -22.23 -8.35
CA ALA A 25 4.87 -22.95 -7.13
C ALA A 25 6.37 -22.91 -6.79
N ASP A 26 7.17 -22.15 -7.55
CA ASP A 26 8.60 -21.99 -7.31
C ASP A 26 8.90 -21.56 -5.86
N ASN A 27 10.01 -22.07 -5.33
CA ASN A 27 10.51 -21.75 -4.01
C ASN A 27 11.84 -21.01 -4.13
N SER A 28 11.85 -19.74 -3.71
CA SER A 28 13.02 -18.86 -3.69
C SER A 28 13.70 -18.80 -2.31
N GLY A 29 13.27 -19.62 -1.35
CA GLY A 29 13.82 -19.71 0.01
C GLY A 29 12.81 -19.30 1.09
N ALA A 30 13.36 -18.79 2.19
CA ALA A 30 12.58 -18.27 3.32
C ALA A 30 13.19 -16.95 3.82
N LEU A 31 12.34 -16.00 4.20
CA LEU A 31 12.71 -14.76 4.87
C LEU A 31 11.79 -14.57 6.08
N SER A 32 12.32 -14.78 7.30
CA SER A 32 11.56 -14.70 8.54
C SER A 32 12.34 -13.96 9.62
N TYR A 33 11.67 -13.05 10.34
CA TYR A 33 12.25 -12.20 11.40
C TYR A 33 13.44 -11.37 10.91
N VAL A 34 13.20 -10.58 9.86
CA VAL A 34 14.24 -9.74 9.21
C VAL A 34 13.89 -8.26 9.30
N ARG A 35 14.91 -7.45 9.60
CA ARG A 35 14.84 -5.98 9.49
C ARG A 35 15.73 -5.51 8.34
N ILE A 36 15.14 -4.75 7.43
CA ILE A 36 15.80 -4.07 6.32
C ILE A 36 15.73 -2.58 6.62
N GLU A 37 16.86 -1.98 6.98
CA GLU A 37 16.90 -0.62 7.51
C GLU A 37 17.78 0.27 6.63
N PHE A 38 17.30 1.48 6.31
CA PHE A 38 18.01 2.48 5.50
C PHE A 38 18.42 1.97 4.11
N ALA A 39 17.64 1.04 3.55
CA ALA A 39 17.82 0.55 2.19
C ALA A 39 17.41 1.61 1.17
N GLY A 40 17.75 1.35 -0.09
CA GLY A 40 17.30 2.14 -1.22
C GLY A 40 18.18 3.33 -1.60
N TYR A 41 18.03 3.77 -2.85
CA TYR A 41 18.85 4.82 -3.44
C TYR A 41 18.24 5.27 -4.78
N PRO A 42 18.25 6.58 -5.11
CA PRO A 42 17.82 7.06 -6.41
C PRO A 42 18.85 6.72 -7.50
N PHE A 43 18.84 5.48 -7.98
CA PHE A 43 19.88 4.97 -8.89
C PHE A 43 19.86 5.69 -10.24
N GLN A 44 18.68 5.79 -10.86
CA GLN A 44 18.39 6.70 -11.96
C GLN A 44 16.97 7.23 -11.79
N LYS A 45 16.63 8.28 -12.54
CA LYS A 45 15.26 8.78 -12.56
C LYS A 45 14.30 7.67 -12.99
N ASP A 46 13.25 7.45 -12.19
CA ASP A 46 12.21 6.44 -12.42
C ASP A 46 12.80 5.00 -12.43
N LYS A 47 13.90 4.79 -11.68
CA LYS A 47 14.60 3.51 -11.47
C LYS A 47 15.35 3.53 -10.13
N GLU A 48 14.60 3.48 -9.06
CA GLU A 48 15.11 3.56 -7.70
C GLU A 48 15.29 2.15 -7.10
N ILE A 49 15.96 2.05 -5.93
CA ILE A 49 16.14 0.77 -5.23
C ILE A 49 15.17 0.74 -4.06
N ASN A 50 14.33 -0.28 -3.99
CA ASN A 50 13.34 -0.47 -2.94
C ASN A 50 13.90 -1.11 -1.67
N GLY A 51 13.07 -1.18 -0.63
CA GLY A 51 13.37 -1.92 0.60
C GLY A 51 13.45 -3.43 0.35
N LEU A 52 12.31 -4.08 0.12
CA LEU A 52 12.24 -5.48 -0.30
C LEU A 52 11.56 -5.60 -1.68
N THR A 53 12.37 -5.78 -2.72
CA THR A 53 11.89 -6.10 -4.07
C THR A 53 11.69 -7.60 -4.26
N LEU A 54 10.52 -8.00 -4.73
CA LEU A 54 10.10 -9.38 -4.94
C LEU A 54 9.80 -9.62 -6.43
N GLY A 55 10.84 -9.99 -7.18
CA GLY A 55 10.73 -10.28 -8.61
C GLY A 55 10.27 -11.70 -8.90
N SER A 56 8.99 -11.86 -9.24
CA SER A 56 8.40 -13.13 -9.70
C SER A 56 8.66 -14.31 -8.75
N VAL A 57 8.49 -14.05 -7.46
CA VAL A 57 8.66 -15.02 -6.38
C VAL A 57 7.42 -15.93 -6.30
N GLY A 58 7.65 -17.25 -6.26
CA GLY A 58 6.58 -18.25 -6.27
C GLY A 58 6.01 -18.57 -4.91
N SER A 59 4.84 -19.19 -4.91
CA SER A 59 4.05 -19.54 -3.72
C SER A 59 4.68 -20.62 -2.83
N GLY A 60 5.74 -21.29 -3.28
CA GLY A 60 6.53 -22.19 -2.46
C GLY A 60 7.52 -21.49 -1.53
N THR A 61 7.66 -20.16 -1.64
CA THR A 61 8.56 -19.32 -0.83
C THR A 61 7.86 -18.88 0.45
N GLU A 62 8.57 -18.87 1.57
CA GLU A 62 8.08 -18.37 2.86
C GLU A 62 8.59 -16.95 3.13
N ILE A 63 7.68 -16.00 3.36
CA ILE A 63 8.04 -14.62 3.73
C ILE A 63 7.13 -14.19 4.87
N ASP A 64 7.69 -14.00 6.05
CA ASP A 64 6.96 -13.54 7.22
C ASP A 64 7.81 -12.68 8.16
N HIS A 65 7.20 -11.88 9.03
CA HIS A 65 7.91 -11.07 10.02
C HIS A 65 9.07 -10.27 9.41
N VAL A 66 8.75 -9.42 8.42
CA VAL A 66 9.72 -8.54 7.78
C VAL A 66 9.37 -7.09 8.09
N GLN A 67 10.36 -6.35 8.59
CA GLN A 67 10.26 -4.93 8.79
C GLN A 67 11.18 -4.23 7.80
N VAL A 68 10.64 -3.27 7.06
CA VAL A 68 11.40 -2.34 6.23
C VAL A 68 11.27 -0.96 6.88
N SER A 69 12.40 -0.33 7.21
CA SER A 69 12.40 0.99 7.83
C SER A 69 13.28 1.99 7.10
N TYR A 70 12.77 3.20 6.90
CA TYR A 70 13.50 4.29 6.24
C TYR A 70 14.07 3.86 4.87
N SER A 71 13.34 3.03 4.12
CA SER A 71 13.66 2.78 2.72
C SER A 71 13.61 4.10 1.97
N ASN A 72 14.58 4.34 1.10
CA ASN A 72 14.68 5.56 0.32
C ASN A 72 13.87 5.51 -1.00
N ASP A 73 12.84 4.67 -0.98
CA ASP A 73 11.91 4.32 -2.06
C ASP A 73 10.80 3.44 -1.43
N ASP A 74 10.09 2.62 -2.22
CA ASP A 74 9.04 1.75 -1.69
C ASP A 74 9.54 0.79 -0.62
N SER A 75 8.70 0.52 0.37
CA SER A 75 9.05 -0.41 1.45
C SER A 75 9.01 -1.86 0.94
N PHE A 76 7.92 -2.25 0.29
CA PHE A 76 7.75 -3.57 -0.30
C PHE A 76 7.22 -3.43 -1.72
N GLU A 77 7.85 -4.09 -2.67
CA GLU A 77 7.42 -4.04 -4.07
C GLU A 77 7.43 -5.43 -4.71
N TRP A 78 6.30 -5.81 -5.29
CA TRP A 78 6.14 -7.09 -5.98
C TRP A 78 6.06 -6.91 -7.50
N PHE A 79 7.03 -7.46 -8.22
CA PHE A 79 7.00 -7.54 -9.68
C PHE A 79 6.60 -8.94 -10.16
N GLY A 80 5.29 -9.15 -10.30
CA GLY A 80 4.72 -10.46 -10.62
C GLY A 80 4.88 -11.48 -9.50
N GLY A 81 4.60 -12.75 -9.81
CA GLY A 81 4.68 -13.85 -8.85
C GLY A 81 3.40 -14.08 -8.03
N THR A 82 3.51 -15.02 -7.10
CA THR A 82 2.40 -15.62 -6.35
C THR A 82 2.73 -15.87 -4.88
N VAL A 83 3.88 -15.39 -4.41
CA VAL A 83 4.30 -15.52 -3.01
C VAL A 83 3.23 -14.97 -2.06
N ASN A 84 2.98 -15.69 -0.97
CA ASN A 84 2.15 -15.19 0.12
C ASN A 84 3.06 -14.65 1.21
N CYS A 85 2.67 -13.54 1.84
CA CYS A 85 3.45 -12.92 2.91
C CYS A 85 2.58 -12.69 4.15
N LYS A 86 3.20 -12.73 5.35
CA LYS A 86 2.51 -12.35 6.60
C LYS A 86 3.37 -11.44 7.48
N TYR A 87 2.74 -10.65 8.34
CA TYR A 87 3.44 -9.86 9.37
C TYR A 87 4.50 -8.91 8.78
N LEU A 88 4.04 -7.98 7.95
CA LEU A 88 4.90 -6.99 7.29
C LEU A 88 4.79 -5.62 7.96
N VAL A 89 5.92 -4.95 8.17
CA VAL A 89 5.97 -3.60 8.74
C VAL A 89 6.71 -2.66 7.78
N ALA A 90 5.99 -1.71 7.19
CA ALA A 90 6.55 -0.58 6.46
C ALA A 90 6.64 0.62 7.43
N TYR A 91 7.86 1.02 7.79
CA TYR A 91 8.10 2.04 8.80
C TYR A 91 8.85 3.23 8.19
N LYS A 92 8.13 4.34 7.98
CA LYS A 92 8.71 5.62 7.55
C LYS A 92 9.53 5.53 6.26
N GLY A 93 9.06 4.73 5.29
CA GLY A 93 9.62 4.70 3.94
C GLY A 93 9.48 6.04 3.21
N TRP A 94 10.27 6.22 2.15
CA TRP A 94 10.30 7.45 1.38
C TRP A 94 9.10 7.54 0.44
N ASP A 95 8.85 6.46 -0.31
CA ASP A 95 7.74 6.38 -1.23
C ASP A 95 6.64 5.41 -0.77
N ASP A 96 6.13 4.50 -1.60
CA ASP A 96 4.93 3.72 -1.30
C ASP A 96 5.20 2.64 -0.24
N ASP A 97 4.20 2.35 0.61
CA ASP A 97 4.39 1.34 1.65
C ASP A 97 4.34 -0.09 1.06
N PHE A 98 3.40 -0.34 0.14
CA PHE A 98 3.35 -1.58 -0.63
C PHE A 98 2.96 -1.30 -2.08
N ASP A 99 3.87 -1.55 -3.01
CA ASP A 99 3.65 -1.46 -4.46
C ASP A 99 3.47 -2.85 -5.07
N THR A 100 2.54 -2.98 -6.02
CA THR A 100 2.38 -4.21 -6.80
C THR A 100 2.31 -3.90 -8.29
N ASP A 101 3.12 -4.61 -9.07
CA ASP A 101 3.14 -4.51 -10.52
C ASP A 101 3.32 -5.88 -11.20
N ASN A 102 3.27 -5.89 -12.52
CA ASN A 102 3.66 -6.97 -13.40
C ASN A 102 2.97 -8.32 -13.15
N GLY A 103 1.73 -8.27 -12.66
CA GLY A 103 0.86 -9.43 -12.56
C GLY A 103 0.90 -10.13 -11.20
N PHE A 104 1.37 -9.48 -10.13
CA PHE A 104 1.41 -10.09 -8.81
C PHE A 104 0.00 -10.55 -8.36
N SER A 105 -0.08 -11.79 -7.88
CA SER A 105 -1.36 -12.44 -7.55
C SER A 105 -1.32 -13.26 -6.25
N GLY A 106 -0.35 -12.97 -5.38
CA GLY A 106 -0.24 -13.56 -4.05
C GLY A 106 -1.22 -12.99 -3.03
N LYS A 107 -1.10 -13.48 -1.79
CA LYS A 107 -1.90 -13.05 -0.64
C LYS A 107 -1.02 -12.49 0.46
N VAL A 108 -1.37 -11.33 1.00
CA VAL A 108 -0.63 -10.69 2.09
C VAL A 108 -1.56 -10.46 3.27
N GLN A 109 -1.16 -10.88 4.48
CA GLN A 109 -1.97 -10.72 5.69
C GLN A 109 -1.18 -10.15 6.86
N TYR A 110 -1.80 -9.28 7.66
CA TYR A 110 -1.17 -8.62 8.81
C TYR A 110 -0.04 -7.69 8.37
N GLY A 111 -0.42 -6.51 7.88
CA GLY A 111 0.52 -5.46 7.47
C GLY A 111 0.31 -4.19 8.28
N LEU A 112 1.39 -3.57 8.74
CA LEU A 112 1.38 -2.22 9.30
C LEU A 112 2.17 -1.29 8.39
N SER A 113 1.56 -0.18 7.98
CA SER A 113 2.25 1.00 7.48
C SER A 113 2.21 2.10 8.55
N LEU A 114 3.34 2.75 8.79
CA LEU A 114 3.45 3.85 9.75
C LEU A 114 4.33 4.97 9.18
N ARG A 115 3.67 6.04 8.72
CA ARG A 115 4.31 7.16 8.02
C ARG A 115 4.96 8.16 8.96
N ASP A 116 6.08 8.72 8.53
CA ASP A 116 6.64 9.95 9.12
C ASP A 116 6.02 11.16 8.42
N SER A 117 5.46 12.11 9.17
CA SER A 117 4.76 13.28 8.59
C SER A 117 5.66 14.16 7.70
N LYS A 118 6.98 13.99 7.79
CA LYS A 118 7.99 14.78 7.07
C LYS A 118 8.55 14.13 5.82
N ILE A 119 8.19 12.88 5.51
CA ILE A 119 8.80 12.11 4.41
C ILE A 119 7.74 11.67 3.41
N ALA A 120 7.80 12.22 2.20
CA ALA A 120 7.03 11.74 1.04
C ALA A 120 7.78 12.10 -0.25
N ASP A 121 7.69 11.23 -1.24
CA ASP A 121 8.38 11.37 -2.51
C ASP A 121 7.75 12.42 -3.45
N THR A 122 8.53 12.87 -4.43
CA THR A 122 8.11 13.77 -5.51
C THR A 122 7.11 13.13 -6.49
N SER A 123 7.10 11.80 -6.60
CA SER A 123 6.08 10.98 -7.29
C SER A 123 4.70 11.13 -6.62
N GLN A 124 4.71 11.38 -5.30
CA GLN A 124 3.64 11.33 -4.31
C GLN A 124 3.48 9.95 -3.68
N SER A 125 3.56 9.89 -2.35
CA SER A 125 3.55 8.62 -1.62
C SER A 125 2.16 8.18 -1.19
N ASN A 126 1.96 6.88 -1.26
CA ASN A 126 0.73 6.16 -1.00
C ASN A 126 0.95 5.01 0.01
N GLY A 127 -0.14 4.54 0.60
CA GLY A 127 -0.13 3.29 1.35
C GLY A 127 -0.04 2.09 0.42
N PHE A 128 -0.86 2.09 -0.62
CA PHE A 128 -0.78 1.18 -1.76
C PHE A 128 -0.68 1.95 -3.06
N GLU A 129 0.24 1.53 -3.92
CA GLU A 129 0.19 1.76 -5.36
C GLU A 129 0.08 0.39 -6.06
N SER A 130 -0.81 0.28 -7.03
CA SER A 130 -1.02 -1.00 -7.70
C SER A 130 -1.27 -0.84 -9.17
N ASP A 131 -0.33 -1.39 -9.93
CA ASP A 131 -0.30 -1.47 -11.38
C ASP A 131 -0.54 -2.89 -11.86
N ASN A 132 -1.03 -3.00 -13.10
CA ASN A 132 -0.81 -4.24 -13.83
C ASN A 132 0.54 -4.28 -14.55
N CYS A 133 0.86 -3.17 -15.20
CA CYS A 133 2.10 -2.90 -15.92
C CYS A 133 2.14 -1.40 -16.25
N ALA A 134 3.34 -0.86 -16.45
CA ALA A 134 3.57 0.57 -16.68
C ALA A 134 2.75 1.20 -17.84
N ASP A 135 2.41 0.44 -18.88
CA ASP A 135 1.61 0.92 -20.01
C ASP A 135 0.09 0.79 -19.81
N GLY A 136 -0.36 0.20 -18.70
CA GLY A 136 -1.77 -0.03 -18.41
C GLY A 136 -2.43 -1.09 -19.29
N ALA A 137 -1.65 -1.87 -20.04
CA ALA A 137 -2.18 -2.92 -20.90
C ALA A 137 -2.94 -4.02 -20.13
N THR A 138 -3.81 -4.71 -20.84
CA THR A 138 -4.62 -5.83 -20.32
C THR A 138 -3.91 -7.19 -20.40
N VAL A 139 -2.56 -7.20 -20.30
CA VAL A 139 -1.73 -8.42 -20.38
C VAL A 139 -1.89 -9.35 -19.17
N ALA A 140 -1.77 -10.66 -19.39
CA ALA A 140 -1.89 -11.68 -18.35
C ALA A 140 -0.50 -12.20 -17.90
N PRO A 141 -0.32 -12.64 -16.65
CA PRO A 141 -1.29 -12.58 -15.55
C PRO A 141 -1.68 -11.15 -15.15
N ARG A 142 -2.92 -10.98 -14.68
CA ARG A 142 -3.39 -9.68 -14.16
C ARG A 142 -2.87 -9.49 -12.74
N THR A 143 -2.44 -8.28 -12.36
CA THR A 143 -2.25 -7.97 -10.94
C THR A 143 -3.59 -8.12 -10.24
N LYS A 144 -3.67 -9.09 -9.33
CA LYS A 144 -4.90 -9.51 -8.65
C LYS A 144 -4.61 -9.98 -7.23
N ALA A 145 -3.57 -9.41 -6.63
CA ALA A 145 -3.20 -9.70 -5.26
C ALA A 145 -4.38 -9.43 -4.31
N THR A 146 -4.38 -10.12 -3.17
CA THR A 146 -5.36 -9.90 -2.11
C THR A 146 -4.65 -9.60 -0.81
N PHE A 147 -4.86 -8.39 -0.29
CA PHE A 147 -4.36 -7.98 1.01
C PHE A 147 -5.48 -8.08 2.05
N SER A 148 -5.17 -8.58 3.24
CA SER A 148 -6.11 -8.69 4.36
C SER A 148 -5.48 -8.20 5.65
N ASN A 149 -6.27 -7.59 6.54
CA ASN A 149 -5.79 -7.19 7.87
C ASN A 149 -4.60 -6.22 7.79
N ILE A 150 -4.71 -5.19 6.96
CA ILE A 150 -3.70 -4.14 6.83
C ILE A 150 -4.15 -2.90 7.62
N THR A 151 -3.24 -2.31 8.39
CA THR A 151 -3.43 -1.03 9.06
C THR A 151 -2.50 0.00 8.43
N PHE A 152 -3.05 1.03 7.78
CA PHE A 152 -2.29 2.16 7.25
C PHE A 152 -2.40 3.35 8.19
N VAL A 153 -1.29 3.74 8.79
CA VAL A 153 -1.21 4.93 9.66
C VAL A 153 -0.57 6.06 8.87
N GLY A 154 -1.42 6.92 8.33
CA GLY A 154 -1.04 8.08 7.53
C GLY A 154 -0.44 9.22 8.34
N PRO A 155 0.06 10.26 7.65
CA PRO A 155 0.89 11.30 8.24
C PRO A 155 0.19 12.18 9.29
N LYS A 156 -1.16 12.23 9.27
CA LYS A 156 -1.94 13.03 10.24
C LYS A 156 -2.06 12.38 11.61
N VAL A 157 -1.94 11.06 11.69
CA VAL A 157 -2.29 10.32 12.92
C VAL A 157 -1.34 10.65 14.07
N LEU A 158 -0.05 10.76 13.76
CA LEU A 158 1.01 10.99 14.75
C LEU A 158 1.50 12.44 14.81
N ASP A 159 1.03 13.31 13.90
CA ASP A 159 1.35 14.74 13.94
C ASP A 159 0.12 15.61 13.64
N SER A 160 -0.46 16.16 14.70
CA SER A 160 -1.60 17.09 14.62
C SER A 160 -1.32 18.39 13.85
N LYS A 161 -0.05 18.71 13.59
CA LYS A 161 0.37 19.91 12.85
C LYS A 161 0.66 19.60 11.37
N PHE A 162 0.43 18.37 10.92
CA PHE A 162 0.69 17.98 9.55
C PHE A 162 0.04 18.93 8.54
N GLN A 163 0.82 19.29 7.52
CA GLN A 163 0.34 19.98 6.33
C GLN A 163 0.88 19.26 5.12
N ASN A 164 0.02 18.96 4.14
CA ASN A 164 0.43 18.27 2.92
C ASN A 164 1.03 19.26 1.90
N THR A 165 2.13 19.90 2.29
CA THR A 165 2.85 20.92 1.52
C THR A 165 4.34 20.64 1.52
N THR A 166 5.03 21.06 0.45
CA THR A 166 6.48 20.92 0.31
C THR A 166 7.26 21.71 1.36
N ASP A 167 6.67 22.78 1.91
CA ASP A 167 7.29 23.57 2.98
C ASP A 167 7.27 22.82 4.32
N TYR A 168 6.30 21.93 4.52
CA TYR A 168 6.19 21.13 5.72
C TYR A 168 6.97 19.81 5.58
N ILE A 169 6.89 19.14 4.43
CA ILE A 169 7.50 17.83 4.14
C ILE A 169 8.95 18.04 3.67
N THR A 170 9.88 18.09 4.62
CA THR A 170 11.28 18.47 4.37
C THR A 170 12.29 17.36 4.69
N ALA A 171 11.81 16.16 5.06
CA ALA A 171 12.55 15.04 5.68
C ALA A 171 13.31 15.38 6.97
N GLY A 172 13.59 16.66 7.26
CA GLY A 172 14.29 17.10 8.45
C GLY A 172 15.63 16.36 8.65
N ALA A 173 15.81 15.80 9.85
CA ALA A 173 16.99 15.02 10.19
C ALA A 173 17.10 13.67 9.45
N TYR A 174 16.03 13.23 8.79
CA TYR A 174 16.00 11.97 8.04
C TYR A 174 16.40 12.13 6.57
N ASN A 175 16.76 13.34 6.12
CA ASN A 175 17.20 13.54 4.74
C ASN A 175 18.56 12.84 4.50
N PRO A 176 18.66 11.87 3.57
CA PRO A 176 19.90 11.12 3.32
C PRO A 176 20.96 11.92 2.54
N ASN A 177 20.64 13.10 2.01
CA ASN A 177 21.53 13.94 1.19
C ASN A 177 22.13 13.21 -0.03
N ASN A 178 21.41 12.24 -0.59
CA ASN A 178 21.84 11.43 -1.73
C ASN A 178 21.12 11.78 -3.05
N GLY A 179 20.33 12.87 -3.05
CA GLY A 179 19.57 13.33 -4.22
C GLY A 179 18.10 12.95 -4.22
N SER A 180 17.61 12.21 -3.22
CA SER A 180 16.17 11.94 -3.08
C SER A 180 15.35 13.22 -3.04
N ALA A 181 14.30 13.25 -3.87
CA ALA A 181 13.40 14.38 -3.99
C ALA A 181 12.24 14.23 -2.99
N LEU A 182 11.68 15.36 -2.58
CA LEU A 182 10.53 15.39 -1.68
C LEU A 182 9.32 15.97 -2.38
N GLY A 183 8.14 15.48 -2.01
CA GLY A 183 6.86 15.93 -2.53
C GLY A 183 5.78 15.92 -1.46
N LYS A 184 4.73 15.13 -1.69
CA LYS A 184 3.50 15.15 -0.90
C LYS A 184 2.99 13.74 -0.70
N PHE A 185 2.23 13.54 0.37
CA PHE A 185 1.40 12.36 0.50
C PHE A 185 0.23 12.44 -0.45
N GLN A 186 -0.22 11.32 -0.99
CA GLN A 186 -1.41 11.25 -1.84
C GLN A 186 -2.52 10.44 -1.19
N SER A 187 -2.46 9.11 -1.23
CA SER A 187 -3.61 8.28 -0.91
C SER A 187 -3.27 7.06 -0.04
N ALA A 188 -4.24 6.59 0.74
CA ALA A 188 -4.07 5.29 1.38
C ALA A 188 -4.02 4.16 0.35
N MET A 189 -4.80 4.25 -0.73
CA MET A 189 -4.84 3.26 -1.80
C MET A 189 -5.02 3.91 -3.17
N GLN A 190 -4.05 3.74 -4.06
CA GLN A 190 -4.16 4.01 -5.49
C GLN A 190 -4.15 2.70 -6.27
N ILE A 191 -5.24 2.43 -6.98
CA ILE A 191 -5.34 1.29 -7.89
C ILE A 191 -5.39 1.87 -9.28
N ARG A 192 -4.43 1.51 -10.13
CA ARG A 192 -4.24 2.17 -11.41
C ARG A 192 -3.78 1.17 -12.49
N ARG A 193 -3.65 1.66 -13.73
CA ARG A 193 -3.11 0.92 -14.89
C ARG A 193 -3.68 -0.49 -15.03
N SER A 194 -4.99 -0.59 -14.93
CA SER A 194 -5.76 -1.83 -15.09
C SER A 194 -5.58 -2.89 -13.97
N SER A 195 -4.92 -2.58 -12.85
CA SER A 195 -4.82 -3.49 -11.71
C SER A 195 -6.20 -3.95 -11.20
N ASN A 196 -6.25 -5.17 -10.66
CA ASN A 196 -7.41 -5.76 -10.00
C ASN A 196 -7.09 -6.11 -8.53
N LEU A 197 -6.32 -5.27 -7.85
CA LEU A 197 -5.98 -5.41 -6.44
C LEU A 197 -7.23 -5.55 -5.55
N ASN A 198 -7.21 -6.55 -4.67
CA ASN A 198 -8.24 -6.73 -3.65
C ASN A 198 -7.68 -6.34 -2.29
N CYS A 199 -8.50 -5.70 -1.47
CA CYS A 199 -8.17 -5.41 -0.08
C CYS A 199 -9.38 -5.69 0.80
N ILE A 200 -9.18 -6.48 1.85
CA ILE A 200 -10.25 -6.84 2.78
C ILE A 200 -9.86 -6.61 4.22
N ASN A 201 -10.84 -6.43 5.11
CA ASN A 201 -10.63 -6.38 6.56
C ASN A 201 -9.50 -5.44 6.99
N SER A 202 -9.39 -4.28 6.35
CA SER A 202 -8.26 -3.36 6.51
C SER A 202 -8.72 -1.97 6.92
N VAL A 203 -7.84 -1.20 7.54
CA VAL A 203 -8.14 0.16 8.00
C VAL A 203 -7.07 1.13 7.54
N ALA A 204 -7.47 2.30 7.05
CA ALA A 204 -6.55 3.40 6.77
C ALA A 204 -6.96 4.65 7.56
N LEU A 205 -5.97 5.31 8.14
CA LEU A 205 -6.17 6.37 9.12
C LEU A 205 -5.33 7.59 8.72
N GLY A 206 -5.94 8.78 8.66
CA GLY A 206 -5.21 10.04 8.57
C GLY A 206 -4.42 10.27 7.29
N TRP A 207 -4.87 9.75 6.15
CA TRP A 207 -4.32 10.06 4.83
C TRP A 207 -4.97 11.32 4.22
N PRO A 208 -4.34 12.00 3.25
CA PRO A 208 -5.02 13.05 2.49
C PRO A 208 -6.21 12.50 1.70
N ILE A 209 -6.00 11.41 0.95
CA ILE A 209 -7.03 10.72 0.16
C ILE A 209 -7.20 9.28 0.67
N GLY A 210 -8.42 8.77 0.75
CA GLY A 210 -8.68 7.36 1.03
C GLY A 210 -8.35 6.47 -0.17
N LEU A 211 -9.12 6.63 -1.25
CA LEU A 211 -9.04 5.77 -2.45
C LEU A 211 -8.93 6.57 -3.75
N ILE A 212 -8.05 6.12 -4.64
CA ILE A 212 -8.00 6.50 -6.04
C ILE A 212 -8.19 5.25 -6.90
N VAL A 213 -9.36 5.10 -7.53
CA VAL A 213 -9.56 4.20 -8.66
C VAL A 213 -9.18 4.99 -9.92
N ASP A 214 -7.91 4.91 -10.28
CA ASP A 214 -7.30 5.81 -11.25
C ASP A 214 -7.70 5.44 -12.69
N GLY A 215 -8.32 6.40 -13.37
CA GLY A 215 -8.74 6.30 -14.76
C GLY A 215 -7.81 6.94 -15.78
N GLU A 216 -6.64 7.47 -15.39
CA GLU A 216 -5.73 8.18 -16.30
C GLU A 216 -5.20 7.25 -17.40
N LYS A 217 -4.95 5.99 -17.05
CA LYS A 217 -4.41 4.99 -17.98
C LYS A 217 -4.97 3.59 -17.69
N GLY A 218 -5.26 2.85 -18.76
CA GLY A 218 -5.77 1.49 -18.67
C GLY A 218 -7.28 1.41 -18.38
N GLU A 219 -7.70 0.26 -17.85
CA GLU A 219 -9.10 -0.15 -17.69
C GLU A 219 -9.52 -0.22 -16.21
N THR A 220 -8.80 0.38 -15.26
CA THR A 220 -9.07 0.21 -13.81
C THR A 220 -10.52 0.56 -13.44
N VAL A 221 -11.02 1.71 -13.89
CA VAL A 221 -12.41 2.15 -13.65
C VAL A 221 -13.43 1.21 -14.28
N LYS A 222 -13.14 0.68 -15.48
CA LYS A 222 -14.00 -0.32 -16.14
C LYS A 222 -14.00 -1.64 -15.35
N ASN A 223 -12.83 -2.10 -14.91
CA ASN A 223 -12.69 -3.30 -14.09
C ASN A 223 -13.42 -3.17 -12.75
N ALA A 224 -13.40 -2.00 -12.13
CA ALA A 224 -14.15 -1.69 -10.92
C ALA A 224 -15.67 -1.79 -11.16
N LYS A 225 -16.19 -1.18 -12.24
CA LYS A 225 -17.61 -1.27 -12.63
C LYS A 225 -18.06 -2.69 -12.94
N GLU A 226 -17.17 -3.51 -13.47
CA GLU A 226 -17.39 -4.94 -13.75
C GLU A 226 -17.17 -5.84 -12.52
N GLY A 227 -16.78 -5.29 -11.37
CA GLY A 227 -16.58 -6.03 -10.13
C GLY A 227 -15.37 -6.98 -10.14
N LYS A 228 -14.35 -6.69 -10.96
CA LYS A 228 -13.16 -7.55 -11.10
C LYS A 228 -12.22 -7.52 -9.89
N PHE A 229 -12.32 -6.48 -9.08
CA PHE A 229 -11.64 -6.38 -7.79
C PHE A 229 -12.58 -5.82 -6.73
N LYS A 230 -12.22 -6.03 -5.46
CA LYS A 230 -13.08 -5.70 -4.33
C LYS A 230 -12.30 -5.05 -3.19
N LEU A 231 -12.92 -4.04 -2.59
CA LEU A 231 -12.55 -3.48 -1.31
C LEU A 231 -13.68 -3.80 -0.34
N GLN A 232 -13.50 -4.71 0.61
CA GLN A 232 -14.58 -5.16 1.52
C GLN A 232 -14.16 -5.09 2.98
N ASN A 233 -15.05 -4.65 3.86
CA ASN A 233 -14.71 -4.40 5.26
C ASN A 233 -13.47 -3.49 5.38
N VAL A 234 -13.35 -2.49 4.49
CA VAL A 234 -12.29 -1.48 4.51
C VAL A 234 -12.79 -0.22 5.19
N TYR A 235 -12.10 0.20 6.25
CA TYR A 235 -12.51 1.32 7.09
C TYR A 235 -11.54 2.50 6.87
N PHE A 236 -12.07 3.66 6.55
CA PHE A 236 -11.29 4.90 6.43
C PHE A 236 -11.61 5.83 7.60
N ALA A 237 -10.61 6.52 8.13
CA ALA A 237 -10.84 7.55 9.14
C ALA A 237 -9.97 8.80 8.99
N GLY A 238 -10.59 9.97 9.11
CA GLY A 238 -9.90 11.27 9.12
C GLY A 238 -9.19 11.61 7.81
N MET A 239 -9.84 11.30 6.68
CA MET A 239 -9.35 11.65 5.35
C MET A 239 -9.76 13.09 4.96
N ASP A 240 -9.01 13.78 4.10
CA ASP A 240 -9.53 15.04 3.51
C ASP A 240 -10.56 14.73 2.41
N ALA A 241 -10.31 13.65 1.67
CA ALA A 241 -11.21 13.09 0.67
C ALA A 241 -11.33 11.57 0.85
N VAL A 242 -12.55 11.04 0.88
CA VAL A 242 -12.76 9.57 0.89
C VAL A 242 -12.25 8.94 -0.41
N GLY A 243 -12.45 9.61 -1.54
CA GLY A 243 -11.80 9.22 -2.79
C GLY A 243 -11.72 10.36 -3.80
N THR A 244 -10.86 10.18 -4.80
CA THR A 244 -10.67 11.08 -5.94
C THR A 244 -10.42 10.26 -7.22
N ASP A 245 -10.65 10.83 -8.40
CA ASP A 245 -10.67 10.06 -9.66
C ASP A 245 -9.33 10.04 -10.42
N ALA A 246 -8.32 10.79 -9.97
CA ALA A 246 -7.07 10.94 -10.71
C ALA A 246 -5.85 11.07 -9.81
N ASN A 247 -4.71 10.59 -10.33
CA ASN A 247 -3.40 10.86 -9.78
C ASN A 247 -3.18 12.36 -9.56
N LYS A 248 -2.61 12.73 -8.41
CA LYS A 248 -2.28 14.11 -7.98
C LYS A 248 -3.49 15.04 -7.89
N LYS A 249 -4.70 14.47 -7.79
CA LYS A 249 -5.95 15.22 -7.57
C LYS A 249 -6.46 14.99 -6.16
N TYR A 250 -6.49 16.06 -5.36
CA TYR A 250 -6.81 16.04 -3.93
C TYR A 250 -8.25 16.43 -3.59
N GLU A 251 -9.04 16.73 -4.62
CA GLU A 251 -10.41 17.18 -4.46
C GLU A 251 -11.38 16.07 -4.87
N ASP A 252 -12.40 15.85 -4.06
CA ASP A 252 -13.39 14.80 -4.27
C ASP A 252 -14.56 15.32 -5.12
N TYR A 253 -14.40 15.21 -6.44
CA TYR A 253 -15.47 15.39 -7.40
C TYR A 253 -15.27 14.56 -8.67
N LEU A 254 -16.33 14.45 -9.48
CA LEU A 254 -16.31 13.69 -10.71
C LEU A 254 -15.36 14.33 -11.73
N TYR A 255 -14.31 13.59 -12.09
CA TYR A 255 -13.24 14.05 -12.97
C TYR A 255 -12.90 13.00 -14.02
N ASP A 256 -12.65 13.46 -15.25
CA ASP A 256 -12.17 12.63 -16.34
C ASP A 256 -10.64 12.62 -16.32
N ALA A 257 -10.07 11.59 -15.69
CA ALA A 257 -8.63 11.42 -15.55
C ALA A 257 -7.91 11.26 -16.90
N ALA A 258 -8.51 10.52 -17.84
CA ALA A 258 -7.91 10.26 -19.15
C ALA A 258 -7.79 11.54 -19.99
N ASN A 259 -8.81 12.41 -19.94
CA ASN A 259 -8.82 13.67 -20.68
C ASN A 259 -8.42 14.90 -19.84
N LYS A 260 -8.05 14.68 -18.58
CA LYS A 260 -7.64 15.71 -17.61
C LYS A 260 -8.66 16.84 -17.45
N LYS A 261 -9.94 16.49 -17.34
CA LYS A 261 -11.06 17.46 -17.40
C LYS A 261 -12.03 17.32 -16.23
N ASP A 262 -12.37 18.45 -15.61
CA ASP A 262 -13.46 18.54 -14.65
C ASP A 262 -14.80 18.21 -15.36
N LEU A 263 -15.53 17.21 -14.85
CA LEU A 263 -16.83 16.84 -15.40
C LEU A 263 -17.97 17.51 -14.63
N ASP A 264 -18.00 17.33 -13.31
CA ASP A 264 -18.97 17.99 -12.43
C ASP A 264 -18.43 18.12 -11.01
N LYS A 265 -18.24 19.36 -10.55
CA LYS A 265 -17.73 19.66 -9.20
C LYS A 265 -18.77 19.45 -8.09
N ASN A 266 -20.03 19.30 -8.44
CA ASN A 266 -21.12 19.05 -7.47
C ASN A 266 -21.38 17.56 -7.28
N GLN A 267 -20.81 16.69 -8.11
CA GLN A 267 -20.92 15.25 -8.00
C GLN A 267 -19.66 14.68 -7.37
N LYS A 268 -19.82 13.72 -6.46
CA LYS A 268 -18.70 12.97 -5.87
C LYS A 268 -17.92 12.19 -6.93
N SER A 269 -16.63 12.01 -6.68
CA SER A 269 -15.76 11.20 -7.53
C SER A 269 -16.30 9.77 -7.69
N TYR A 270 -15.97 9.12 -8.81
CA TYR A 270 -16.24 7.70 -8.98
C TYR A 270 -15.61 6.88 -7.85
N SER A 271 -14.37 7.15 -7.46
CA SER A 271 -13.69 6.47 -6.34
C SER A 271 -14.45 6.55 -5.03
N ASN A 272 -15.00 7.72 -4.68
CA ASN A 272 -15.86 7.88 -3.51
C ASN A 272 -17.11 7.00 -3.61
N THR A 273 -17.85 7.11 -4.71
CA THR A 273 -19.10 6.33 -4.89
C THR A 273 -18.85 4.82 -4.95
N PHE A 274 -17.72 4.39 -5.52
CA PHE A 274 -17.29 3.00 -5.53
C PHE A 274 -17.03 2.49 -4.11
N PHE A 275 -16.31 3.24 -3.28
CA PHE A 275 -16.03 2.84 -1.89
C PHE A 275 -17.32 2.59 -1.09
N PHE A 276 -18.30 3.50 -1.19
CA PHE A 276 -19.59 3.37 -0.49
C PHE A 276 -20.59 2.42 -1.16
N SER A 277 -20.33 1.96 -2.39
CA SER A 277 -21.18 0.95 -3.04
C SER A 277 -21.07 -0.41 -2.36
N GLU A 278 -19.97 -0.68 -1.67
CA GLU A 278 -19.78 -1.84 -0.81
C GLU A 278 -20.20 -1.51 0.64
N GLN A 279 -21.30 -2.09 1.08
CA GLN A 279 -21.95 -1.78 2.37
C GLN A 279 -21.09 -2.13 3.59
N SER A 280 -20.15 -3.05 3.44
CA SER A 280 -19.22 -3.42 4.51
C SER A 280 -18.14 -2.38 4.76
N ASN A 281 -17.90 -1.46 3.82
CA ASN A 281 -16.94 -0.37 3.99
C ASN A 281 -17.53 0.75 4.85
N LYS A 282 -16.67 1.41 5.64
CA LYS A 282 -17.09 2.49 6.55
C LYS A 282 -16.14 3.65 6.52
N TYR A 283 -16.68 4.84 6.79
CA TYR A 283 -15.91 6.05 7.01
C TYR A 283 -16.19 6.60 8.41
N PHE A 284 -15.16 7.11 9.06
CA PHE A 284 -15.21 7.76 10.37
C PHE A 284 -14.52 9.12 10.28
N ASP A 285 -15.09 10.16 10.90
CA ASP A 285 -14.46 11.48 10.89
C ASP A 285 -13.13 11.53 11.67
N SER A 286 -12.95 10.62 12.65
CA SER A 286 -11.75 10.57 13.48
C SER A 286 -11.30 9.16 13.80
N TRP A 287 -9.99 8.93 13.68
CA TRP A 287 -9.32 7.67 14.03
C TRP A 287 -9.25 7.42 15.54
N THR A 288 -9.40 8.43 16.39
CA THR A 288 -9.32 8.27 17.86
C THR A 288 -10.48 7.46 18.44
N SER A 289 -11.56 7.29 17.68
CA SER A 289 -12.65 6.38 18.00
C SER A 289 -12.35 4.91 17.64
N LEU A 290 -11.28 4.67 16.89
CA LEU A 290 -10.92 3.36 16.36
C LEU A 290 -9.66 2.80 17.05
N VAL A 291 -8.63 3.62 17.22
CA VAL A 291 -7.29 3.21 17.68
C VAL A 291 -6.74 4.11 18.79
N GLY A 292 -5.78 3.57 19.55
CA GLY A 292 -5.09 4.25 20.62
C GLY A 292 -4.10 5.31 20.14
N ALA A 293 -3.32 5.84 21.08
CA ALA A 293 -2.34 6.90 20.82
C ALA A 293 -1.16 6.45 19.93
N ASP A 294 -0.91 5.14 19.84
CA ASP A 294 0.08 4.57 18.92
C ASP A 294 -0.37 4.63 17.44
N GLY A 295 -1.66 4.92 17.20
CA GLY A 295 -2.23 5.08 15.88
C GLY A 295 -2.62 3.78 15.19
N TYR A 296 -2.42 2.60 15.80
CA TYR A 296 -2.73 1.32 15.14
C TYR A 296 -3.40 0.27 16.02
N THR A 297 -3.28 0.35 17.36
CA THR A 297 -3.91 -0.64 18.25
C THR A 297 -5.38 -0.29 18.47
N PRO A 298 -6.35 -1.16 18.11
CA PRO A 298 -7.75 -0.90 18.37
C PRO A 298 -8.03 -0.67 19.86
N ILE A 299 -8.80 0.37 20.19
CA ILE A 299 -9.23 0.63 21.56
C ILE A 299 -10.33 -0.33 22.01
N ALA A 300 -10.53 -0.45 23.32
CA ALA A 300 -11.67 -1.17 23.87
C ALA A 300 -13.00 -0.61 23.32
N GLY A 301 -13.84 -1.49 22.77
CA GLY A 301 -15.10 -1.09 22.12
C GLY A 301 -14.94 -0.51 20.72
N SER A 302 -13.73 -0.53 20.15
CA SER A 302 -13.48 -0.06 18.78
C SER A 302 -14.39 -0.77 17.77
N PRO A 303 -15.00 -0.04 16.82
CA PRO A 303 -15.71 -0.61 15.68
C PRO A 303 -14.88 -1.55 14.79
N LEU A 304 -13.54 -1.55 14.93
CA LEU A 304 -12.67 -2.48 14.23
C LEU A 304 -12.77 -3.91 14.79
N LEU A 305 -13.17 -4.05 16.06
CA LEU A 305 -13.30 -5.34 16.74
C LEU A 305 -14.65 -6.00 16.43
N GLY A 306 -14.63 -7.29 16.11
CA GLY A 306 -15.83 -8.07 15.76
C GLY A 306 -16.36 -7.83 14.33
N ALA A 307 -15.68 -7.02 13.53
CA ALA A 307 -16.19 -6.53 12.24
C ALA A 307 -15.61 -7.23 11.01
N ALA A 308 -14.58 -8.08 11.14
CA ALA A 308 -13.96 -8.73 9.98
C ALA A 308 -14.88 -9.81 9.38
N SER A 309 -14.78 -9.99 8.06
CA SER A 309 -15.45 -11.07 7.33
C SER A 309 -14.54 -11.65 6.26
N PHE A 310 -14.49 -12.97 6.19
CA PHE A 310 -13.76 -13.71 5.15
C PHE A 310 -14.71 -14.42 4.18
N ALA A 311 -15.99 -14.04 4.18
CA ALA A 311 -16.98 -14.64 3.28
C ALA A 311 -16.56 -14.46 1.81
N GLY A 312 -16.36 -15.58 1.10
CA GLY A 312 -15.90 -15.57 -0.29
C GLY A 312 -14.37 -15.45 -0.47
N TRP A 313 -13.60 -15.41 0.62
CA TRP A 313 -12.14 -15.33 0.62
C TRP A 313 -11.52 -16.55 1.29
N THR A 314 -10.41 -17.05 0.78
CA THR A 314 -9.74 -18.26 1.28
C THR A 314 -8.22 -18.10 1.31
N GLY A 315 -7.53 -18.90 2.12
CA GLY A 315 -6.08 -18.84 2.28
C GLY A 315 -5.60 -17.68 3.16
N PHE A 316 -6.45 -17.25 4.10
CA PHE A 316 -6.16 -16.29 5.14
C PHE A 316 -6.51 -16.90 6.50
N ASP A 317 -5.82 -16.46 7.54
CA ASP A 317 -6.20 -16.74 8.91
C ASP A 317 -7.51 -16.01 9.20
N THR A 318 -8.53 -16.73 9.65
CA THR A 318 -9.84 -16.13 9.94
C THR A 318 -9.81 -15.51 11.32
N VAL A 319 -9.91 -14.18 11.36
CA VAL A 319 -9.99 -13.39 12.59
C VAL A 319 -11.28 -12.58 12.63
N THR A 320 -11.57 -11.96 13.77
CA THR A 320 -12.78 -11.14 13.95
C THR A 320 -12.52 -9.65 13.94
N TYR A 321 -11.31 -9.17 13.67
CA TYR A 321 -10.95 -7.74 13.70
C TYR A 321 -10.48 -7.21 12.34
N ILE A 322 -10.76 -5.94 12.08
CA ILE A 322 -10.28 -5.16 10.93
C ILE A 322 -8.93 -4.52 11.28
N GLY A 323 -8.02 -4.50 10.31
CA GLY A 323 -6.64 -4.06 10.51
C GLY A 323 -5.74 -5.18 11.02
N ALA A 324 -4.48 -4.85 11.31
CA ALA A 324 -3.44 -5.80 11.63
C ALA A 324 -3.43 -6.30 13.09
N PHE A 325 -4.19 -5.67 13.99
CA PHE A 325 -4.12 -5.90 15.43
C PHE A 325 -5.49 -6.20 16.03
N ASP A 326 -5.52 -7.08 17.03
CA ASP A 326 -6.74 -7.48 17.74
C ASP A 326 -7.06 -6.62 18.98
N GLY A 327 -6.19 -5.63 19.27
CA GLY A 327 -6.28 -4.76 20.45
C GLY A 327 -5.59 -5.29 21.71
N SER A 328 -5.01 -6.49 21.68
CA SER A 328 -4.42 -7.16 22.84
C SER A 328 -3.06 -7.81 22.57
N ASN A 329 -2.87 -8.42 21.40
CA ASN A 329 -1.65 -9.09 20.98
C ASN A 329 -0.91 -8.22 19.97
N ASN A 330 0.35 -7.94 20.26
CA ASN A 330 1.24 -7.25 19.35
C ASN A 330 2.25 -8.24 18.77
N TRP A 331 1.98 -8.74 17.56
CA TRP A 331 2.86 -9.65 16.83
C TRP A 331 4.20 -9.03 16.42
N MET A 332 4.37 -7.71 16.57
CA MET A 332 5.63 -7.01 16.30
C MET A 332 6.63 -7.11 17.45
N SER A 333 6.20 -7.56 18.64
CA SER A 333 7.04 -7.64 19.83
C SER A 333 8.26 -8.55 19.61
N ASP A 334 9.37 -8.17 20.22
CA ASP A 334 10.64 -8.92 20.29
C ASP A 334 11.49 -9.01 19.01
N TRP A 335 11.00 -8.55 17.84
CA TRP A 335 11.78 -8.58 16.60
C TRP A 335 11.81 -7.28 15.79
N THR A 336 10.84 -6.39 15.99
CA THR A 336 10.84 -5.07 15.33
C THR A 336 11.68 -4.04 16.08
N ASN A 337 12.08 -2.97 15.39
CA ASN A 337 12.75 -1.82 15.96
C ASN A 337 12.24 -0.52 15.36
N PHE A 338 11.77 0.37 16.22
CA PHE A 338 11.21 1.68 15.84
C PHE A 338 12.17 2.83 16.15
N ASP A 339 13.41 2.53 16.54
CA ASP A 339 14.50 3.50 16.69
C ASP A 339 15.82 2.96 16.10
N PRO A 340 15.85 2.61 14.80
CA PRO A 340 17.05 2.03 14.16
C PRO A 340 18.24 2.99 14.09
N GLN A 341 18.01 4.32 14.19
CA GLN A 341 19.10 5.30 14.19
C GLN A 341 19.95 5.26 15.46
N ASN A 342 19.35 4.87 16.59
CA ASN A 342 20.03 4.79 17.88
C ASN A 342 20.28 3.35 18.35
N ALA A 343 19.89 2.36 17.54
CA ALA A 343 20.09 0.96 17.86
C ALA A 343 21.57 0.55 17.81
N LYS A 344 21.94 -0.39 18.69
CA LYS A 344 23.27 -0.99 18.72
C LYS A 344 23.18 -2.39 18.12
N TYR A 345 23.93 -2.63 17.05
CA TYR A 345 23.99 -3.91 16.33
C TYR A 345 25.19 -4.75 16.75
#